data_AF-A0A0F2P1F9-F1
#
_entry.id   AF-A0A0F2P1F9-F1
#
_cell.length_a   1.000
_cell.length_b   1.000
_cell.length_c   1.000
_cell.angle_alpha   90.00
_cell.angle_beta   90.00
_cell.angle_gamma   90.00
#
_symmetry.space_group_name_H-M   'P 1'
#
loop_
_entity.id
_entity.type
_entity.pdbx_description
1 polymer ?
#
loop_
_entity_poly.entity_id
_entity_poly.type
_entity_poly.pdbx_seq_one_letter_code
_entity_poly.pdbx_strand_id
1 'polypeptide(L)'
;MKLTYLNITLCLLIKYIVFFSILAFFSSRFKSLVIDNAVNTEGFMSNIFYYILYILIFSVILSLIFSIPLFFIFKVKGAYFLLLIGLFLIAEYFLYTYSASPSDLMNGVYNLGLSLLFLFVFFYKYIPLTK
;
A
#
# COMPACT_ATOMS: atom_id res chain seq x y z
N MET A 1 13.18 13.67 0.48
CA MET A 1 12.12 13.99 1.47
C MET A 1 12.74 14.02 2.86
N LYS A 2 12.29 14.84 3.82
CA LYS A 2 12.81 14.75 5.21
C LYS A 2 12.22 13.52 5.90
N LEU A 3 12.99 12.82 6.74
CA LEU A 3 12.46 11.72 7.54
C LEU A 3 11.64 12.26 8.72
N THR A 4 10.35 12.52 8.47
CA THR A 4 9.36 12.88 9.49
C THR A 4 8.21 11.89 9.43
N TYR A 5 7.50 11.71 10.54
CA TYR A 5 6.33 10.81 10.60
C TYR A 5 5.28 11.20 9.54
N LEU A 6 4.95 12.50 9.44
CA LEU A 6 4.00 13.01 8.44
C LEU A 6 4.43 12.64 7.01
N ASN A 7 5.71 12.81 6.69
CA ASN A 7 6.23 12.47 5.38
C ASN A 7 6.10 10.97 5.08
N ILE A 8 6.43 10.11 6.05
CA ILE A 8 6.26 8.67 5.89
C ILE A 8 4.79 8.30 5.68
N THR A 9 3.88 8.86 6.48
CA THR A 9 2.43 8.62 6.32
C THR A 9 1.92 9.07 4.96
N LEU A 10 2.27 10.28 4.50
CA LEU A 10 1.88 10.77 3.17
C LEU A 10 2.46 9.91 2.05
N CYS A 11 3.70 9.45 2.19
CA CYS A 11 4.33 8.57 1.21
C CYS A 11 3.60 7.22 1.12
N LEU A 12 3.26 6.62 2.27
CA LEU A 12 2.47 5.38 2.31
C LEU A 12 1.05 5.58 1.78
N LEU A 13 0.41 6.72 2.07
CA LEU A 13 -0.91 7.04 1.53
C LEU A 13 -0.90 7.05 0.00
N ILE A 14 0.07 7.74 -0.61
CA ILE A 14 0.24 7.77 -2.07
C ILE A 14 0.51 6.36 -2.59
N LYS A 15 1.39 5.58 -1.93
CA LYS A 15 1.68 4.19 -2.30
C LYS A 15 0.41 3.36 -2.35
N TYR A 16 -0.42 3.41 -1.30
CA TYR A 16 -1.63 2.61 -1.23
C TYR A 16 -2.68 3.04 -2.25
N ILE A 17 -2.85 4.35 -2.49
CA ILE A 17 -3.74 4.83 -3.56
C ILE A 17 -3.29 4.29 -4.92
N VAL A 18 -2.00 4.39 -5.24
CA VAL A 18 -1.44 3.86 -6.51
C VAL A 18 -1.64 2.36 -6.61
N PHE A 19 -1.35 1.64 -5.53
CA PHE A 19 -1.51 0.19 -5.48
C PHE A 19 -2.96 -0.26 -5.69
N PHE A 20 -3.93 0.32 -4.98
CA PHE A 20 -5.34 0.00 -5.17
C PHE A 20 -5.85 0.41 -6.56
N SER A 21 -5.29 1.48 -7.15
CA SER A 21 -5.60 1.85 -8.53
C SER A 21 -5.11 0.79 -9.51
N ILE A 22 -3.88 0.25 -9.34
CA ILE A 22 -3.37 -0.86 -10.16
C ILE A 22 -4.28 -2.08 -10.00
N LEU A 23 -4.65 -2.43 -8.77
CA LEU A 23 -5.54 -3.56 -8.53
C LEU A 23 -6.91 -3.42 -9.18
N ALA A 24 -7.46 -2.21 -9.22
CA ALA A 24 -8.73 -1.93 -9.86
C ALA A 24 -8.76 -2.46 -11.30
N PHE A 25 -7.65 -2.31 -12.02
CA PHE A 25 -7.50 -2.76 -13.41
C PHE A 25 -7.01 -4.20 -13.55
N PHE A 26 -5.96 -4.60 -12.82
CA PHE A 26 -5.31 -5.91 -13.01
C PHE A 26 -6.10 -7.08 -12.42
N SER A 27 -6.80 -6.87 -11.31
CA SER A 27 -7.54 -7.95 -10.63
C SER A 27 -9.01 -8.03 -11.07
N SER A 28 -9.40 -7.30 -12.12
CA SER A 28 -10.80 -7.11 -12.55
C SER A 28 -11.76 -6.61 -11.46
N ARG A 29 -11.25 -6.19 -10.29
CA ARG A 29 -12.04 -5.71 -9.15
C ARG A 29 -12.96 -4.56 -9.51
N PHE A 30 -12.49 -3.62 -10.33
CA PHE A 30 -13.34 -2.52 -10.78
C PHE A 30 -14.53 -3.06 -11.58
N LYS A 31 -14.27 -3.99 -12.50
CA LYS A 31 -15.33 -4.62 -13.28
C LYS A 31 -16.33 -5.35 -12.37
N SER A 32 -15.86 -6.22 -11.48
CA SER A 32 -16.74 -7.02 -10.62
C SER A 32 -17.54 -6.19 -9.62
N LEU A 33 -16.95 -5.12 -9.07
CA LEU A 33 -17.58 -4.31 -8.03
C LEU A 33 -18.40 -3.15 -8.60
N VAL A 34 -18.02 -2.62 -9.75
CA VAL A 34 -18.64 -1.41 -10.34
C VAL A 34 -19.51 -1.75 -11.54
N ILE A 35 -18.94 -2.44 -12.54
CA ILE A 35 -19.60 -2.67 -13.84
C ILE A 35 -20.65 -3.77 -13.71
N ASP A 36 -20.26 -4.94 -13.21
CA ASP A 36 -21.11 -6.13 -13.18
C ASP A 36 -22.29 -5.97 -12.18
N ASN A 37 -22.16 -5.07 -11.20
CA ASN A 37 -23.21 -4.74 -10.22
C ASN A 37 -24.08 -3.55 -10.62
N ALA A 38 -23.84 -2.91 -11.78
CA ALA A 38 -24.63 -1.77 -12.21
C ALA A 38 -25.88 -2.21 -12.99
N VAL A 39 -27.06 -1.92 -12.45
CA VAL A 39 -28.35 -2.19 -13.13
C VAL A 39 -28.71 -1.07 -14.11
N ASN A 40 -28.31 0.17 -13.81
CA ASN A 40 -28.57 1.36 -14.61
C ASN A 40 -27.42 2.39 -14.46
N THR A 41 -27.52 3.51 -15.17
CA THR A 41 -26.51 4.59 -15.16
C THR A 41 -26.32 5.24 -13.79
N GLU A 42 -27.40 5.42 -13.03
CA GLU A 42 -27.32 5.96 -11.66
C GLU A 42 -26.59 5.00 -10.72
N GLY A 43 -26.92 3.70 -10.77
CA GLY A 43 -26.26 2.64 -10.02
C GLY A 43 -24.78 2.53 -10.38
N PHE A 44 -24.44 2.67 -11.66
CA PHE A 44 -23.04 2.72 -12.10
C PHE A 44 -22.25 3.87 -11.45
N MET A 45 -22.80 5.08 -11.46
CA MET A 45 -22.16 6.26 -10.83
C MET A 45 -22.03 6.10 -9.31
N SER A 46 -23.06 5.54 -8.66
CA SER A 46 -23.05 5.23 -7.24
C SER A 46 -21.96 4.21 -6.89
N ASN A 47 -21.85 3.13 -7.67
CA ASN A 47 -20.81 2.11 -7.47
C ASN A 47 -19.40 2.68 -7.64
N ILE A 48 -19.16 3.57 -8.63
CA ILE A 48 -17.88 4.27 -8.77
C ILE A 48 -17.56 5.07 -7.50
N PHE A 49 -18.52 5.84 -7.01
CA PHE A 49 -18.32 6.67 -5.82
C PHE A 49 -17.96 5.82 -4.60
N TYR A 50 -18.71 4.75 -4.34
CA TYR A 50 -18.41 3.83 -3.24
C TYR A 50 -17.06 3.15 -3.40
N TYR A 51 -16.67 2.79 -4.63
CA TYR A 51 -15.38 2.18 -4.90
C TYR A 51 -14.21 3.14 -4.64
N ILE A 52 -14.32 4.40 -5.07
CA ILE A 52 -13.32 5.44 -4.77
C ILE A 52 -13.23 5.67 -3.26
N LEU A 53 -14.37 5.79 -2.58
CA LEU A 53 -14.43 5.98 -1.13
C LEU A 53 -13.77 4.81 -0.39
N TYR A 54 -14.06 3.57 -0.83
CA TYR A 54 -13.44 2.36 -0.30
C TYR A 54 -11.91 2.42 -0.43
N ILE A 55 -11.38 2.78 -1.61
CA ILE A 55 -9.94 2.91 -1.83
C ILE A 55 -9.33 3.95 -0.89
N LEU A 56 -9.94 5.13 -0.79
CA LEU A 56 -9.41 6.24 0.02
C LEU A 56 -9.40 5.87 1.51
N ILE A 57 -10.48 5.32 2.03
CA ILE A 57 -10.58 4.91 3.44
C ILE A 57 -9.56 3.83 3.76
N PHE A 58 -9.47 2.78 2.94
CA PHE A 58 -8.50 1.71 3.17
C PHE A 58 -7.05 2.21 3.08
N SER A 59 -6.76 3.09 2.11
CA SER A 59 -5.43 3.69 1.97
C SER A 59 -5.03 4.51 3.18
N VAL A 60 -5.97 5.29 3.74
CA VAL A 60 -5.73 6.06 4.98
C VAL A 60 -5.46 5.13 6.15
N ILE A 61 -6.32 4.13 6.39
CA ILE A 61 -6.16 3.18 7.50
C ILE A 61 -4.81 2.46 7.42
N LEU A 62 -4.47 1.89 6.25
CA LEU A 62 -3.21 1.18 6.07
C LEU A 62 -2.01 2.12 6.21
N SER A 63 -2.09 3.33 5.68
CA SER A 63 -1.00 4.31 5.82
C SER A 63 -0.70 4.66 7.27
N LEU A 64 -1.73 4.79 8.11
CA LEU A 64 -1.58 5.09 9.54
C LEU A 64 -1.04 3.89 10.34
N ILE A 65 -1.54 2.69 10.04
CA ILE A 65 -1.08 1.46 10.71
C ILE A 65 0.40 1.21 10.40
N PHE A 66 0.81 1.33 9.13
CA PHE A 66 2.16 0.99 8.70
C PHE A 66 3.17 2.14 8.85
N SER A 67 2.73 3.40 8.99
CA SER A 67 3.65 4.52 9.19
C SER A 67 4.37 4.46 10.53
N ILE A 68 3.69 3.99 11.58
CA ILE A 68 4.26 3.85 12.92
C ILE A 68 5.48 2.91 12.92
N PRO A 69 5.36 1.62 12.57
CA PRO A 69 6.50 0.72 12.55
C PRO A 69 7.58 1.21 11.59
N LEU A 70 7.21 1.67 10.39
CA LEU A 70 8.18 2.14 9.40
C LEU A 70 9.00 3.35 9.90
N PHE A 71 8.36 4.29 10.62
CA PHE A 71 9.05 5.43 11.23
C PHE A 71 10.11 5.00 12.25
N PHE A 72 9.83 3.97 13.06
CA PHE A 72 10.81 3.44 14.01
C PHE A 72 11.93 2.67 13.30
N ILE A 73 11.61 1.90 12.25
CA ILE A 73 12.59 1.15 11.46
C ILE A 73 13.64 2.08 10.89
N PHE A 74 13.25 3.22 10.32
CA PHE A 74 14.20 4.20 9.77
C PHE A 74 15.13 4.86 10.80
N LYS A 75 14.85 4.72 12.10
CA LYS A 75 15.77 5.17 13.16
C LYS A 75 16.83 4.13 13.54
N VAL A 76 16.62 2.87 13.13
CA VAL A 76 17.57 1.77 13.36
C VAL A 76 18.68 1.83 12.31
N LYS A 77 19.90 1.49 12.70
CA LYS A 77 21.09 1.53 11.83
C LYS A 77 21.69 0.14 11.64
N GLY A 78 22.48 -0.01 10.57
CA GLY A 78 23.23 -1.23 10.29
C GLY A 78 22.37 -2.43 9.88
N ALA A 79 22.84 -3.64 10.15
CA ALA A 79 22.17 -4.88 9.72
C ALA A 79 20.75 -5.05 10.30
N TYR A 80 20.49 -4.50 11.50
CA TYR A 80 19.16 -4.53 12.10
C TYR A 80 18.11 -3.76 11.28
N PHE A 81 18.51 -2.72 10.56
CA PHE A 81 17.62 -2.02 9.63
C PHE A 81 17.12 -2.97 8.53
N LEU A 82 18.05 -3.72 7.91
CA LEU A 82 17.73 -4.65 6.82
C LEU A 82 16.81 -5.79 7.29
N LEU A 83 17.05 -6.30 8.50
CA LEU A 83 16.19 -7.32 9.08
C LEU A 83 14.78 -6.78 9.35
N LEU A 84 14.68 -5.60 9.98
CA LEU A 84 13.38 -5.02 10.32
C LEU A 84 12.58 -4.58 9.10
N ILE A 85 13.23 -4.01 8.07
CA ILE A 85 12.53 -3.67 6.83
C ILE A 85 12.08 -4.93 6.08
N GLY A 86 12.87 -6.02 6.13
CA GLY A 86 12.46 -7.31 5.58
C GLY A 86 11.24 -7.88 6.29
N LEU A 87 11.24 -7.88 7.64
CA LEU A 87 10.08 -8.30 8.43
C LEU A 87 8.86 -7.42 8.19
N PHE A 88 9.05 -6.10 8.04
CA PHE A 88 7.98 -5.17 7.70
C PHE A 88 7.34 -5.51 6.35
N LEU A 89 8.15 -5.76 5.31
CA LEU A 89 7.64 -6.13 3.98
C LEU A 89 6.91 -7.47 3.99
N ILE A 90 7.41 -8.45 4.75
CA ILE A 90 6.74 -9.75 4.93
C ILE A 90 5.40 -9.58 5.65
N ALA A 91 5.38 -8.80 6.74
CA ALA A 91 4.16 -8.52 7.49
C ALA A 91 3.14 -7.79 6.62
N GLU A 92 3.58 -6.81 5.83
CA GLU A 92 2.74 -6.07 4.90
C GLU A 92 2.19 -6.96 3.78
N TYR A 93 3.01 -7.86 3.22
CA TYR A 93 2.58 -8.88 2.26
C TYR A 93 1.47 -9.75 2.85
N PHE A 94 1.64 -10.29 4.06
CA PHE A 94 0.66 -11.18 4.68
C PHE A 94 -0.62 -10.46 5.09
N LEU A 95 -0.50 -9.30 5.75
CA LEU A 95 -1.66 -8.47 6.12
C LEU A 95 -2.50 -8.17 4.89
N TYR A 96 -1.85 -7.80 3.78
CA TYR A 96 -2.58 -7.51 2.56
C TYR A 96 -3.18 -8.78 1.93
N THR A 97 -2.37 -9.82 1.74
CA THR A 97 -2.79 -11.06 1.07
C THR A 97 -3.99 -11.69 1.77
N TYR A 98 -3.98 -11.75 3.11
CA TYR A 98 -5.08 -12.36 3.86
C TYR A 98 -6.27 -11.44 4.10
N SER A 99 -6.06 -10.13 4.31
CA SER A 99 -7.17 -9.22 4.66
C SER A 99 -7.91 -8.70 3.43
N ALA A 100 -7.22 -8.55 2.30
CA ALA A 100 -7.77 -7.91 1.13
C ALA A 100 -8.02 -8.89 -0.01
N SER A 101 -7.16 -9.90 -0.23
CA SER A 101 -7.24 -10.74 -1.44
C SER A 101 -6.74 -12.19 -1.23
N PRO A 102 -7.38 -12.98 -0.35
CA PRO A 102 -6.92 -14.35 -0.07
C PRO A 102 -6.97 -15.27 -1.30
N SER A 103 -7.74 -14.90 -2.33
CA SER A 103 -7.88 -15.66 -3.58
C SER A 103 -6.76 -15.46 -4.59
N ASP A 104 -5.95 -14.40 -4.46
CA ASP A 104 -4.89 -14.09 -5.43
C ASP A 104 -3.64 -13.53 -4.74
N LEU A 105 -2.65 -14.42 -4.60
CA LEU A 105 -1.35 -14.12 -4.01
C LEU A 105 -0.56 -13.08 -4.82
N MET A 106 -0.83 -12.91 -6.12
CA MET A 106 -0.11 -11.93 -6.94
C MET A 106 -0.36 -10.50 -6.49
N ASN A 107 -1.48 -10.23 -5.84
CA ASN A 107 -1.76 -8.91 -5.29
C ASN A 107 -0.78 -8.53 -4.17
N GLY A 108 -0.33 -9.51 -3.37
CA GLY A 108 0.75 -9.31 -2.40
C GLY A 108 2.09 -9.02 -3.08
N VAL A 109 2.38 -9.67 -4.21
CA VAL A 109 3.61 -9.44 -4.99
C VAL A 109 3.64 -8.02 -5.57
N TYR A 110 2.53 -7.54 -6.13
CA TYR A 110 2.42 -6.16 -6.61
C TYR A 110 2.64 -5.14 -5.48
N ASN A 111 2.08 -5.39 -4.30
CA ASN A 111 2.30 -4.54 -3.13
C ASN A 111 3.78 -4.52 -2.72
N LEU A 112 4.43 -5.69 -2.67
CA LEU A 112 5.86 -5.79 -2.32
C LEU A 112 6.74 -5.05 -3.32
N GLY A 113 6.49 -5.21 -4.61
CA GLY A 113 7.21 -4.48 -5.66
C GLY A 113 7.05 -2.96 -5.53
N LEU A 114 5.83 -2.48 -5.27
CA LEU A 114 5.58 -1.05 -5.04
C LEU A 114 6.24 -0.56 -3.76
N SER A 115 6.23 -1.34 -2.68
CA SER A 115 6.90 -0.98 -1.44
C SER A 115 8.41 -0.81 -1.63
N LEU A 116 9.06 -1.72 -2.35
CA LEU A 116 10.48 -1.59 -2.69
C LEU A 116 10.75 -0.34 -3.54
N LEU A 117 9.94 -0.12 -4.59
CA LEU A 117 10.05 1.06 -5.44
C LEU A 117 9.90 2.36 -4.64
N PHE A 118 8.89 2.45 -3.78
CA PHE A 118 8.63 3.64 -2.97
C PHE A 118 9.73 3.89 -1.94
N LEU A 119 10.20 2.84 -1.25
CA LEU A 119 11.33 2.95 -0.32
C LEU A 119 12.58 3.46 -1.03
N PHE A 120 12.86 2.96 -2.23
CA PHE A 120 13.99 3.40 -3.02
C PHE A 120 13.83 4.86 -3.48
N VAL A 121 12.71 5.23 -4.13
CA VAL A 121 12.52 6.58 -4.68
C VAL A 121 12.51 7.66 -3.60
N PHE A 122 11.79 7.44 -2.49
CA PHE A 122 11.57 8.49 -1.49
C PHE A 122 12.59 8.48 -0.34
N PHE A 123 13.16 7.31 -0.03
CA PHE A 123 13.95 7.10 1.18
C PHE A 123 15.34 6.49 0.97
N TYR A 124 15.85 6.36 -0.28
CA TYR A 124 17.20 5.79 -0.50
C TYR A 124 18.31 6.45 0.34
N LYS A 125 18.22 7.77 0.58
CA LYS A 125 19.21 8.52 1.39
C LYS A 125 19.23 8.13 2.87
N TYR A 126 18.17 7.48 3.35
CA TYR A 126 18.03 7.03 4.73
C TYR A 126 18.27 5.54 4.89
N ILE A 127 18.54 4.81 3.81
CA ILE A 127 18.94 3.41 3.86
C ILE A 127 20.40 3.39 4.34
N PRO A 128 20.70 2.87 5.55
CA PRO A 128 22.05 2.81 6.07
C PRO A 128 22.80 1.64 5.40
N LEU A 129 23.13 1.81 4.11
CA LEU A 129 24.06 0.95 3.39
C LEU A 129 25.47 1.37 3.78
N THR A 130 25.95 0.79 4.89
CA THR A 130 27.33 0.92 5.41
C THR A 130 27.86 2.36 5.60
N LYS A 131 27.71 2.86 6.83
CA LYS A 131 28.76 3.61 7.53
C LYS A 131 29.07 2.89 8.83
#